data_AF-A0A2X2GWL3-F1
#
_entry.id   AF-A0A2X2GWL3-F1
#
_cell.length_a   1.000
_cell.length_b   1.000
_cell.length_c   1.000
_cell.angle_alpha   90.00
_cell.angle_beta   90.00
_cell.angle_gamma   90.00
#
_symmetry.space_group_name_H-M   'P 1'
#
loop_
_entity.id
_entity.type
_entity.pdbx_description
1 polymer ?
#
loop_
_entity_poly.entity_id
_entity_poly.type
_entity_poly.pdbx_seq_one_letter_code
_entity_poly.pdbx_strand_id
1 'polypeptide(L)'
;MLLASEEQRAIGLRRIAEIRRTLFAQYKNQAEEIYNTAPLHLRHTLCFHAGLTERHVMLQFHEMSYPQRQKIVAALNAFIELGKSLPRYISEEDCLLNQKK
;
A
#
# COMPACT_ATOMS: atom_id res chain seq x y z
N MET A 1 -4.83 29.39 29.95
CA MET A 1 -4.15 28.67 28.86
C MET A 1 -3.77 29.71 27.81
N LEU A 2 -2.49 30.11 27.73
CA LEU A 2 -2.04 31.11 26.75
C LEU A 2 -2.12 30.49 25.36
N LEU A 3 -3.08 30.93 24.55
CA LEU A 3 -3.14 30.60 23.13
C LEU A 3 -1.90 31.22 22.47
N ALA A 4 -1.07 30.40 21.83
CA ALA A 4 0.11 30.87 21.12
C ALA A 4 -0.25 31.99 20.14
N SER A 5 0.60 33.03 20.07
CA SER A 5 0.41 34.16 19.15
C SER A 5 0.40 33.68 17.69
N GLU A 6 -0.20 34.46 16.79
CA GLU A 6 -0.21 34.13 15.36
C GLU A 6 1.21 33.93 14.80
N GLU A 7 2.17 34.71 15.29
CA GLU A 7 3.57 34.59 14.92
C GLU A 7 4.18 33.26 15.39
N GLN A 8 3.90 32.84 16.63
CA GLN A 8 4.31 31.52 17.14
C GLN A 8 3.67 30.38 16.34
N ARG A 9 2.41 30.52 15.89
CA ARG A 9 1.73 29.55 15.03
C ARG A 9 2.38 29.48 13.65
N ALA A 10 2.70 30.61 13.04
CA ALA A 10 3.35 30.67 11.73
C ALA A 10 4.75 30.04 11.76
N ILE A 11 5.53 30.30 12.82
CA ILE A 11 6.83 29.66 13.05
C ILE A 11 6.67 28.15 13.24
N GLY A 12 5.67 27.72 14.03
CA GLY A 12 5.37 26.30 14.23
C GLY A 12 5.02 25.58 12.92
N LEU A 13 4.16 26.18 12.10
CA LEU A 13 3.78 25.63 10.79
C LEU A 13 4.97 25.51 9.84
N ARG A 14 5.85 26.52 9.79
CA ARG A 14 7.09 26.47 9.00
C ARG A 14 7.99 25.33 9.43
N ARG A 15 8.23 25.17 10.74
CA ARG A 15 9.06 24.08 11.28
C ARG A 15 8.47 22.70 11.00
N ILE A 16 7.15 22.54 11.15
CA ILE A 16 6.46 21.27 10.83
C ILE A 16 6.59 20.96 9.33
N ALA A 17 6.42 21.95 8.46
CA ALA A 17 6.58 21.79 7.02
C ALA A 17 8.03 21.42 6.65
N GLU A 18 9.01 22.04 7.30
CA GLU A 18 10.44 21.74 7.12
C GLU A 18 10.76 20.31 7.57
N ILE A 19 10.29 19.90 8.76
CA ILE A 19 10.40 18.52 9.26
C ILE A 19 9.80 17.51 8.27
N ARG A 20 8.59 17.77 7.76
CA ARG A 20 7.94 16.91 6.75
C ARG A 20 8.79 16.81 5.49
N ARG A 21 9.41 17.92 5.06
CA ARG A 21 10.22 17.97 3.85
C ARG A 21 11.59 17.32 4.02
N THR A 22 12.23 17.45 5.17
CA THR A 22 13.60 16.95 5.39
C THR A 22 13.63 15.51 5.87
N LEU A 23 12.70 15.14 6.76
CA LEU A 23 12.69 13.83 7.40
C LEU A 23 11.73 12.84 6.72
N PHE A 24 10.68 13.32 6.05
CA PHE A 24 9.63 12.46 5.49
C PHE A 24 9.49 12.52 3.96
N ALA A 25 10.24 13.39 3.25
CA ALA A 25 10.20 13.43 1.78
C ALA A 25 10.72 12.14 1.11
N GLN A 26 11.48 11.32 1.84
CA GLN A 26 11.97 10.01 1.37
C GLN A 26 11.07 8.84 1.76
N TYR A 27 10.09 9.03 2.65
CA TYR A 27 9.14 7.97 3.02
C TYR A 27 8.05 7.86 1.98
N LYS A 28 8.41 7.32 0.80
CA LYS A 28 7.43 6.82 -0.15
C LYS A 28 6.62 5.73 0.55
N ASN A 29 5.30 5.89 0.56
CA ASN A 29 4.41 4.86 1.06
C ASN A 29 4.49 3.66 0.09
N GLN A 30 5.25 2.64 0.46
CA GLN A 30 5.48 1.48 -0.40
C GLN A 30 4.19 0.73 -0.73
N ALA A 31 3.25 0.64 0.21
CA ALA A 31 1.96 0.00 -0.04
C ALA A 31 1.15 0.76 -1.10
N GLU A 32 1.19 2.09 -1.05
CA GLU A 32 0.56 2.95 -2.04
C GLU A 32 1.23 2.81 -3.41
N GLU A 33 2.56 2.84 -3.47
CA GLU A 33 3.29 2.65 -4.73
C GLU A 33 2.96 1.30 -5.34
N ILE A 34 3.12 0.20 -4.58
CA ILE A 34 2.82 -1.16 -5.04
C ILE A 34 1.38 -1.26 -5.55
N TYR A 35 0.40 -0.75 -4.78
CA TYR A 35 -1.00 -0.82 -5.17
C TYR A 35 -1.29 0.00 -6.43
N ASN A 36 -0.81 1.25 -6.49
CA ASN A 36 -1.08 2.18 -7.60
C ASN A 36 -0.31 1.82 -8.88
N THR A 37 0.77 1.05 -8.81
CA THR A 37 1.49 0.57 -10.00
C THR A 37 1.14 -0.87 -10.37
N ALA A 38 0.43 -1.61 -9.51
CA ALA A 38 0.03 -2.98 -9.79
C ALA A 38 -0.88 -3.05 -11.03
N PRO A 39 -0.68 -4.04 -11.93
CA PRO A 39 -1.63 -4.40 -12.97
C PRO A 39 -3.02 -4.68 -12.41
N LEU A 40 -4.06 -4.47 -13.23
CA LEU A 40 -5.46 -4.55 -12.79
C LEU A 40 -5.80 -5.91 -12.15
N HIS A 41 -5.30 -7.01 -12.71
CA HIS A 41 -5.54 -8.35 -12.16
C HIS A 41 -4.97 -8.52 -10.74
N LEU A 42 -3.78 -7.96 -10.46
CA LEU A 42 -3.21 -7.98 -9.10
C LEU A 42 -3.99 -7.10 -8.14
N ARG A 43 -4.52 -5.95 -8.61
CA ARG A 43 -5.42 -5.13 -7.79
C ARG A 43 -6.71 -5.87 -7.44
N HIS A 44 -7.29 -6.62 -8.39
CA HIS A 44 -8.42 -7.49 -8.11
C HIS A 44 -8.07 -8.52 -7.03
N THR A 45 -6.94 -9.21 -7.15
CA THR A 45 -6.47 -10.19 -6.16
C THR A 45 -6.28 -9.56 -4.77
N LEU A 46 -5.67 -8.38 -4.70
CA LEU A 46 -5.47 -7.62 -3.46
C LEU A 46 -6.80 -7.19 -2.83
N CYS A 47 -7.70 -6.60 -3.61
CA CYS A 47 -9.01 -6.18 -3.12
C CYS A 47 -9.87 -7.37 -2.67
N PHE A 48 -9.83 -8.48 -3.42
CA PHE A 48 -10.52 -9.72 -3.04
C PHE A 48 -10.02 -10.24 -1.69
N HIS A 49 -8.70 -10.39 -1.51
CA HIS A 49 -8.12 -10.83 -0.24
C HIS A 49 -8.41 -9.87 0.91
N ALA A 50 -8.43 -8.56 0.65
CA ALA A 50 -8.75 -7.51 1.61
C ALA A 50 -10.26 -7.44 1.97
N GLY A 51 -11.12 -8.26 1.35
CA GLY A 51 -12.58 -8.19 1.53
C GLY A 51 -13.17 -6.85 1.06
N LEU A 52 -12.61 -6.28 0.00
CA LEU A 52 -13.06 -5.06 -0.65
C LEU A 52 -13.79 -5.38 -1.96
N THR A 53 -14.76 -4.54 -2.31
CA THR A 53 -15.54 -4.73 -3.54
C THR A 53 -14.82 -4.23 -4.79
N GLU A 54 -15.30 -4.64 -5.96
CA GLU A 54 -14.75 -4.29 -7.27
C GLU A 54 -14.53 -2.78 -7.48
N ARG A 55 -15.40 -1.93 -6.94
CA ARG A 55 -15.23 -0.47 -7.04
C ARG A 55 -13.87 0.03 -6.52
N HIS A 56 -13.29 -0.67 -5.54
CA HIS A 56 -12.01 -0.25 -4.94
C HIS A 56 -10.83 -0.55 -5.85
N VAL A 57 -10.97 -1.50 -6.78
CA VAL A 57 -9.90 -1.87 -7.74
C VAL A 57 -9.50 -0.69 -8.62
N MET A 58 -10.47 0.18 -8.94
CA MET A 58 -10.28 1.37 -9.77
C MET A 58 -9.83 2.60 -8.99
N LEU A 59 -9.84 2.56 -7.66
CA LEU A 59 -9.36 3.66 -6.83
C LEU A 59 -7.83 3.65 -6.76
N GLN A 60 -7.23 4.81 -6.60
CA GLN A 60 -5.88 4.95 -6.08
C GLN A 60 -5.90 4.71 -4.56
N PHE A 61 -4.78 4.27 -4.02
CA PHE A 61 -4.64 3.97 -2.60
C PHE A 61 -5.04 5.16 -1.71
N HIS A 62 -4.66 6.39 -2.07
CA HIS A 62 -5.00 7.59 -1.30
C HIS A 62 -6.48 7.98 -1.35
N GLU A 63 -7.24 7.47 -2.32
CA GLU A 63 -8.69 7.70 -2.45
C GLU A 63 -9.50 6.79 -1.52
N MET A 64 -8.87 5.73 -1.00
CA MET A 64 -9.48 4.84 -0.03
C MET A 64 -9.48 5.44 1.38
N SER A 65 -10.50 5.11 2.16
CA SER A 65 -10.56 5.46 3.59
C SER A 65 -9.41 4.79 4.36
N TYR A 66 -9.07 5.34 5.53
CA TYR A 66 -8.01 4.78 6.36
C TYR A 66 -8.19 3.29 6.71
N PRO A 67 -9.39 2.82 7.14
CA PRO A 67 -9.62 1.39 7.36
C PRO A 67 -9.43 0.53 6.10
N GLN A 68 -9.82 1.03 4.93
CA GLN A 68 -9.64 0.31 3.66
C GLN A 68 -8.17 0.20 3.27
N ARG A 69 -7.38 1.28 3.45
CA ARG A 69 -5.93 1.27 3.27
C ARG A 69 -5.25 0.26 4.18
N GLN A 70 -5.66 0.18 5.46
CA GLN A 70 -5.15 -0.83 6.38
C GLN A 70 -5.42 -2.26 5.90
N LYS A 71 -6.61 -2.52 5.32
CA LYS A 71 -6.93 -3.84 4.75
C LYS A 71 -6.04 -4.19 3.55
N ILE A 72 -5.75 -3.24 2.67
CA ILE A 72 -4.80 -3.45 1.57
C ILE A 72 -3.39 -3.75 2.10
N VAL A 73 -2.93 -3.01 3.11
CA VAL A 73 -1.62 -3.28 3.75
C VAL A 73 -1.59 -4.68 4.36
N ALA A 74 -2.65 -5.10 5.04
CA ALA A 74 -2.76 -6.44 5.59
C ALA A 74 -2.71 -7.52 4.50
N ALA A 75 -3.39 -7.30 3.36
CA ALA A 75 -3.36 -8.21 2.22
C ALA A 75 -1.97 -8.32 1.59
N LEU A 76 -1.26 -7.20 1.42
CA LEU A 76 0.13 -7.20 0.94
C LEU A 76 1.05 -8.00 1.86
N ASN A 77 0.94 -7.78 3.17
CA ASN A 77 1.73 -8.54 4.15
C ASN A 77 1.40 -10.04 4.10
N ALA A 78 0.12 -10.42 3.95
CA ALA A 78 -0.27 -11.81 3.80
C ALA A 78 0.33 -12.46 2.55
N PHE A 79 0.42 -11.74 1.43
CA PHE A 79 1.09 -12.25 0.23
C PHE A 79 2.61 -12.38 0.38
N ILE A 80 3.25 -11.47 1.13
CA ILE A 80 4.68 -11.60 1.46
C ILE A 80 4.92 -12.85 2.30
N GLU A 81 4.12 -13.07 3.34
CA GLU A 81 4.23 -14.27 4.18
C GLU A 81 3.90 -15.56 3.40
N LEU A 82 2.90 -15.52 2.52
CA LEU A 82 2.62 -16.62 1.60
C LEU A 82 3.86 -16.94 0.76
N GLY A 83 4.44 -15.93 0.10
CA GLY A 83 5.64 -16.10 -0.72
C GLY A 83 6.82 -16.68 0.06
N LYS A 84 7.01 -16.29 1.32
CA LYS A 84 8.03 -16.87 2.22
C LYS A 84 7.73 -18.32 2.59
N SER A 85 6.46 -18.70 2.68
CA SER A 85 6.02 -20.06 3.04
C SER A 85 6.06 -21.04 1.86
N LEU A 86 6.14 -20.53 0.62
CA LEU A 86 6.21 -21.38 -0.55
C LEU A 86 7.53 -22.16 -0.57
N PRO A 87 7.50 -23.48 -0.81
CA PRO A 87 8.71 -24.26 -1.02
C PRO A 87 9.54 -23.66 -2.17
N ARG A 88 10.88 -23.82 -2.16
CA ARG A 88 11.78 -23.39 -3.26
C ARG A 88 11.54 -24.14 -4.60
N TYR A 89 10.42 -24.84 -4.76
CA TYR A 89 10.13 -25.84 -5.78
C TYR A 89 9.21 -25.32 -6.90
N ILE A 90 9.23 -24.03 -7.24
CA ILE A 90 8.80 -23.68 -8.59
C ILE A 90 10.02 -23.88 -9.48
N SER A 91 10.27 -25.12 -9.91
CA SER A 91 11.15 -25.35 -11.04
C SER A 91 10.45 -24.84 -12.31
N GLU A 92 11.20 -24.51 -13.35
CA GLU A 92 10.64 -24.01 -14.62
C GLU A 92 9.61 -24.99 -15.25
N GLU A 93 9.62 -26.25 -14.83
CA GLU A 93 8.79 -27.33 -15.34
C GLU A 93 7.44 -27.43 -14.61
N ASP A 94 7.33 -26.96 -13.36
CA ASP A 94 6.14 -27.13 -12.51
C ASP A 94 4.97 -26.21 -12.89
N CYS A 95 5.21 -25.17 -13.69
CA CYS A 95 4.18 -24.25 -14.18
C CYS A 95 3.54 -24.67 -15.52
N LEU A 96 4.02 -25.75 -16.15
CA LEU A 96 3.43 -26.27 -17.38
C LEU A 96 2.25 -27.18 -17.05
N LEU A 97 1.04 -26.61 -17.05
CA LEU A 97 -0.20 -27.38 -17.07
C LEU A 97 -0.26 -28.16 -18.38
N ASN A 98 0.21 -29.40 -18.38
CA ASN A 98 0.07 -30.32 -19.50
C ASN A 98 -1.41 -30.54 -19.79
N GLN A 99 -1.95 -29.78 -20.75
CA GLN A 99 -3.23 -30.06 -21.37
C GLN A 99 -3.06 -31.33 -22.20
N LYS A 100 -3.25 -32.49 -21.58
CA LYS A 100 -3.34 -33.76 -22.31
C LYS A 100 -4.51 -33.65 -23.32
N LYS A 101 -4.16 -33.78 -24.60
CA LYS A 101 -5.10 -34.09 -25.69
C LYS A 101 -5.44 -35.57 -25.66
#